data_AF-A0A8J8IVT9-F1
#
_entry.id   AF-A0A8J8IVT9-F1
#
_cell.length_a   1.000
_cell.length_b   1.000
_cell.length_c   1.000
_cell.angle_alpha   90.00
_cell.angle_beta   90.00
_cell.angle_gamma   90.00
#
_symmetry.space_group_name_H-M   'P 1'
#
loop_
_entity.id
_entity.type
_entity.pdbx_description
1 polymer ?
#
loop_
_entity_poly.entity_id
_entity_poly.type
_entity_poly.pdbx_seq_one_letter_code
_entity_poly.pdbx_strand_id
1 'polypeptide(L)'
;LTGDLYLPKGYNKDKDGPLPLLIWAYPREFNSAADAAQIRGSQYRFTTISWASPIFYVTQGYAVLDNAEMPIVATSADKKPNDDFVHQLQLNAEAAINKLSEMGVGDKNRVAVGGHSYGAFMTANLLAHTNLF
;
A
#
# COMPACT_ATOMS: atom_id res chain seq x y z
N LEU A 1 4.04 -6.61 5.90
CA LEU A 1 3.77 -5.75 4.74
C LEU A 1 4.45 -6.34 3.52
N THR A 2 3.70 -6.63 2.46
CA THR A 2 4.24 -6.99 1.14
C THR A 2 3.58 -6.14 0.06
N GLY A 3 4.22 -6.04 -1.10
CA GLY A 3 3.76 -5.27 -2.25
C GLY A 3 4.83 -5.21 -3.34
N ASP A 4 4.43 -4.78 -4.53
CA ASP A 4 5.30 -4.63 -5.70
C ASP A 4 5.72 -3.16 -5.82
N LEU A 5 7.02 -2.87 -5.61
CA LEU A 5 7.55 -1.52 -5.73
C LEU A 5 8.08 -1.25 -7.14
N TYR A 6 7.43 -0.33 -7.85
CA TYR A 6 7.84 0.16 -9.15
C TYR A 6 8.47 1.54 -9.05
N LEU A 7 9.62 1.73 -9.71
CA LEU A 7 10.39 2.98 -9.70
C LEU A 7 10.69 3.45 -11.13
N PRO A 8 10.82 4.77 -11.34
CA PRO A 8 11.15 5.32 -12.65
C PRO A 8 12.44 4.69 -13.21
N LYS A 9 12.48 4.46 -14.52
CA LYS A 9 13.65 3.88 -15.18
C LYS A 9 14.87 4.78 -14.96
N GLY A 10 15.94 4.19 -14.44
CA GLY A 10 17.20 4.90 -14.18
C GLY A 10 17.26 5.68 -12.87
N TYR A 11 16.20 5.64 -12.06
CA TYR A 11 16.16 6.27 -10.75
C TYR A 11 17.29 5.75 -9.84
N ASN A 12 17.96 6.68 -9.16
CA ASN A 12 18.96 6.42 -8.14
C ASN A 12 18.68 7.29 -6.91
N LYS A 13 18.27 6.66 -5.82
CA LYS A 13 17.92 7.34 -4.56
C LYS A 13 19.01 8.24 -3.99
N ASP A 14 20.29 7.92 -4.20
CA ASP A 14 21.40 8.71 -3.65
C ASP A 14 21.63 10.01 -4.44
N LYS A 15 21.13 10.07 -5.69
CA LYS A 15 21.24 11.24 -6.58
C LYS A 15 19.95 12.04 -6.67
N ASP A 16 18.83 11.32 -6.79
CA ASP A 16 17.52 11.88 -7.11
C ASP A 16 16.68 12.14 -5.86
N GLY A 17 17.03 11.51 -4.72
CA GLY A 17 16.30 11.62 -3.47
C GLY A 17 14.93 10.92 -3.49
N PRO A 18 14.12 11.11 -2.44
CA PRO A 18 12.81 10.45 -2.32
C PRO A 18 11.78 11.01 -3.31
N LEU A 19 11.00 10.12 -3.91
CA LEU A 19 9.96 10.41 -4.90
C LEU A 19 8.59 10.61 -4.23
N PRO A 20 7.66 11.36 -4.86
CA PRO A 20 6.26 11.29 -4.45
C PRO A 20 5.76 9.84 -4.55
N LEU A 21 5.02 9.39 -3.54
CA LEU A 21 4.62 8.01 -3.37
C LEU A 21 3.15 7.83 -3.72
N LEU A 22 2.83 6.83 -4.55
CA LEU A 22 1.47 6.32 -4.75
C LEU A 22 1.36 4.91 -4.18
N ILE A 23 0.49 4.72 -3.18
CA ILE A 23 0.14 3.41 -2.64
C ILE A 23 -1.17 2.96 -3.29
N TRP A 24 -1.14 1.84 -4.00
CA TRP A 24 -2.33 1.19 -4.54
C TRP A 24 -2.56 -0.13 -3.82
N ALA A 25 -3.69 -0.23 -3.10
CA ALA A 25 -3.93 -1.31 -2.16
C ALA A 25 -5.36 -1.84 -2.21
N TYR A 26 -5.54 -3.03 -1.65
CA TYR A 26 -6.86 -3.65 -1.46
C TYR A 26 -6.88 -4.39 -0.13
N PRO A 27 -7.74 -4.00 0.83
CA PRO A 27 -7.76 -4.63 2.15
C PRO A 27 -8.30 -6.06 2.08
N ARG A 28 -7.82 -6.90 2.99
CA ARG A 28 -8.28 -8.28 3.12
C ARG A 28 -8.45 -8.65 4.58
N GLU A 29 -9.53 -9.36 4.87
CA GLU A 29 -9.91 -9.78 6.21
C GLU A 29 -9.42 -11.20 6.51
N PHE A 30 -8.91 -11.41 7.72
CA PHE A 30 -8.34 -12.67 8.18
C PHE A 30 -8.81 -12.99 9.59
N ASN A 31 -9.16 -14.25 9.84
CA ASN A 31 -9.53 -14.71 11.18
C ASN A 31 -8.33 -14.92 12.10
N SER A 32 -7.11 -15.01 11.54
CA SER A 32 -5.89 -15.23 12.32
C SER A 32 -4.69 -14.49 11.72
N ALA A 33 -3.74 -14.12 12.56
CA ALA A 33 -2.48 -13.51 12.13
C ALA A 33 -1.61 -14.50 11.32
N ALA A 34 -1.73 -15.81 11.60
CA ALA A 34 -1.01 -16.83 10.85
C ALA A 34 -1.44 -16.88 9.38
N ASP A 35 -2.74 -16.74 9.11
CA ASP A 35 -3.26 -16.68 7.73
C ASP A 35 -2.85 -15.39 7.02
N ALA A 36 -2.82 -14.27 7.75
CA ALA A 36 -2.42 -12.96 7.24
C ALA A 36 -0.91 -12.85 6.93
N ALA A 37 -0.07 -13.68 7.56
CA ALA A 37 1.39 -13.65 7.39
C ALA A 37 1.87 -14.36 6.12
N GLN A 38 1.00 -15.10 5.42
CA GLN A 38 1.37 -15.78 4.18
C GLN A 38 1.59 -14.77 3.06
N ILE A 39 2.80 -14.74 2.50
CA ILE A 39 3.09 -13.95 1.30
C ILE A 39 2.30 -14.53 0.14
N ARG A 40 1.47 -13.70 -0.49
CA ARG A 40 0.67 -14.07 -1.66
C ARG A 40 1.12 -13.26 -2.86
N GLY A 41 1.11 -13.90 -4.02
CA GLY A 41 1.57 -13.30 -5.26
C GLY A 41 2.49 -14.24 -6.02
N SER A 42 2.77 -13.90 -7.27
CA SER A 42 3.72 -14.64 -8.10
C SER A 42 4.70 -13.65 -8.70
N GLN A 43 5.98 -13.89 -8.45
CA GLN A 43 7.07 -13.17 -9.11
C GLN A 43 7.08 -13.36 -10.63
N TYR A 44 6.33 -14.35 -11.14
CA TYR A 44 6.22 -14.67 -12.57
C TYR A 44 4.98 -14.05 -13.22
N ARG A 45 4.28 -13.15 -12.54
CA ARG A 45 3.14 -12.44 -13.12
C ARG A 45 3.64 -11.30 -14.00
N PHE A 46 3.22 -11.29 -15.26
CA PHE A 46 3.51 -10.18 -16.17
C PHE A 46 2.84 -8.88 -15.70
N THR A 47 3.59 -7.77 -15.78
CA THR A 47 3.04 -6.42 -15.58
C THR A 47 2.11 -6.07 -16.74
N THR A 48 0.83 -5.90 -16.45
CA THR A 48 -0.16 -5.45 -17.44
C THR A 48 -0.47 -3.97 -17.21
N ILE A 49 -0.08 -3.12 -18.16
CA ILE A 49 -0.41 -1.69 -18.11
C ILE A 49 -1.74 -1.47 -18.82
N SER A 50 -2.65 -0.77 -18.15
CA SER A 50 -3.90 -0.29 -18.73
C SER A 50 -4.15 1.15 -18.25
N TRP A 51 -5.13 1.82 -18.85
CA TRP A 51 -5.53 3.17 -18.43
C TRP A 51 -5.96 3.25 -16.95
N ALA A 52 -6.34 2.12 -16.35
CA ALA A 52 -6.75 2.03 -14.94
C ALA A 52 -5.61 1.54 -14.01
N SER A 53 -4.41 1.31 -14.54
CA SER A 53 -3.29 0.79 -13.75
C SER A 53 -2.57 1.93 -13.01
N PRO A 54 -2.32 1.80 -11.69
CA PRO A 54 -1.53 2.78 -10.95
C PRO A 54 -0.06 2.82 -11.42
N ILE A 55 0.41 1.76 -12.08
CA ILE A 55 1.81 1.61 -12.54
C ILE A 55 2.16 2.66 -13.59
N PHE A 56 1.18 3.20 -14.32
CA PHE A 56 1.43 4.29 -15.27
C PHE A 56 2.12 5.50 -14.61
N TYR A 57 1.82 5.80 -13.34
CA TYR A 57 2.39 6.94 -12.61
C TYR A 57 3.91 6.82 -12.38
N VAL A 58 4.49 5.63 -12.52
CA VAL A 58 5.95 5.44 -12.55
C VAL A 58 6.59 6.28 -13.66
N THR A 59 5.94 6.38 -14.81
CA THR A 59 6.40 7.21 -15.93
C THR A 59 6.26 8.71 -15.68
N GLN A 60 5.47 9.08 -14.66
CA GLN A 60 5.21 10.46 -14.25
C GLN A 60 6.08 10.87 -13.05
N GLY A 61 7.08 10.05 -12.68
CA GLY A 61 8.03 10.37 -11.61
C GLY A 61 7.59 9.92 -10.21
N TYR A 62 6.59 9.06 -10.08
CA TYR A 62 6.18 8.51 -8.79
C TYR A 62 6.93 7.21 -8.48
N ALA A 63 7.21 6.99 -7.18
CA ALA A 63 7.35 5.65 -6.66
C ALA A 63 5.94 5.05 -6.50
N VAL A 64 5.69 3.87 -7.06
CA VAL A 64 4.39 3.21 -6.96
C VAL A 64 4.53 1.91 -6.20
N LEU A 65 3.88 1.82 -5.03
CA LEU A 65 3.71 0.57 -4.31
C LEU A 65 2.35 -0.02 -4.71
N ASP A 66 2.37 -0.95 -5.67
CA ASP A 66 1.19 -1.66 -6.15
C ASP A 66 1.00 -2.97 -5.39
N ASN A 67 -0.21 -3.53 -5.43
CA ASN A 67 -0.60 -4.73 -4.70
C ASN A 67 -0.20 -4.67 -3.21
N ALA A 68 -0.24 -3.48 -2.59
CA ALA A 68 0.16 -3.32 -1.21
C ALA A 68 -0.84 -4.05 -0.30
N GLU A 69 -0.32 -4.97 0.53
CA GLU A 69 -1.16 -5.71 1.48
C GLU A 69 -1.61 -4.82 2.64
N MET A 70 -2.92 -4.80 2.86
CA MET A 70 -3.58 -4.12 3.98
C MET A 70 -4.38 -5.16 4.78
N PRO A 71 -3.72 -6.04 5.56
CA PRO A 71 -4.40 -7.09 6.29
C PRO A 71 -5.22 -6.52 7.45
N ILE A 72 -6.44 -7.01 7.58
CA ILE A 72 -7.34 -6.73 8.70
C ILE A 72 -7.55 -8.06 9.43
N VAL A 73 -7.08 -8.16 10.66
CA VAL A 73 -7.04 -9.40 11.41
C VAL A 73 -7.99 -9.33 12.59
N ALA A 74 -8.78 -10.36 12.83
CA ALA A 74 -9.56 -10.47 14.07
C ALA A 74 -8.63 -10.40 15.29
N THR A 75 -8.95 -9.53 16.25
CA THR A 75 -8.14 -9.32 17.46
C THR A 75 -8.28 -10.43 18.50
N SER A 76 -9.36 -11.21 18.43
CA SER A 76 -9.59 -12.41 19.23
C SER A 76 -10.57 -13.36 18.52
N ALA A 77 -10.69 -14.60 19.01
CA ALA A 77 -11.51 -15.64 18.38
C ALA A 77 -13.02 -15.34 18.35
N ASP A 78 -13.48 -14.44 19.22
CA ASP A 78 -14.88 -13.98 19.32
C ASP A 78 -15.15 -12.67 18.57
N LYS A 79 -14.12 -12.02 18.01
CA LYS A 79 -14.20 -10.74 17.29
C LYS A 79 -14.18 -10.94 15.79
N LYS A 80 -14.75 -9.98 15.07
CA LYS A 80 -14.69 -9.96 13.60
C LYS A 80 -13.55 -9.05 13.14
N PRO A 81 -12.88 -9.34 12.01
CA PRO A 81 -11.82 -8.50 11.48
C PRO A 81 -12.22 -7.02 11.37
N ASN A 82 -13.45 -6.75 10.94
CA ASN A 82 -13.92 -5.38 10.73
C ASN A 82 -14.23 -4.59 12.00
N ASP A 83 -14.19 -5.20 13.19
CA ASP A 83 -14.39 -4.47 14.45
C ASP A 83 -13.28 -3.42 14.68
N ASP A 84 -12.07 -3.67 14.18
CA ASP A 84 -10.89 -2.81 14.31
C ASP A 84 -10.38 -2.30 12.94
N PHE A 85 -11.25 -2.29 11.92
CA PHE A 85 -10.88 -2.03 10.52
C PHE A 85 -10.07 -0.74 10.33
N VAL A 86 -10.61 0.39 10.81
CA VAL A 86 -9.99 1.71 10.61
C VAL A 86 -8.64 1.77 11.30
N HIS A 87 -8.53 1.29 12.53
CA HIS A 87 -7.29 1.31 13.27
C HIS A 87 -6.19 0.48 12.58
N GLN A 88 -6.53 -0.72 12.13
CA GLN A 88 -5.57 -1.57 11.40
C GLN A 88 -5.17 -0.98 10.04
N LEU A 89 -6.08 -0.32 9.33
CA LEU A 89 -5.73 0.41 8.11
C LEU A 89 -4.71 1.52 8.36
N GLN A 90 -4.90 2.30 9.42
CA GLN A 90 -3.94 3.35 9.80
C GLN A 90 -2.55 2.77 10.04
N LEU A 91 -2.46 1.71 10.84
CA LEU A 91 -1.20 1.03 11.15
C LEU A 91 -0.52 0.47 9.89
N ASN A 92 -1.29 -0.17 9.02
CA ASN A 92 -0.75 -0.73 7.78
C ASN A 92 -0.23 0.36 6.82
N ALA A 93 -0.98 1.45 6.66
CA ALA A 93 -0.60 2.58 5.82
C ALA A 93 0.64 3.29 6.35
N GLU A 94 0.69 3.57 7.66
CA GLU A 94 1.84 4.18 8.33
C GLU A 94 3.09 3.30 8.18
N ALA A 95 2.96 1.98 8.39
CA ALA A 95 4.07 1.05 8.21
C ALA A 95 4.61 1.07 6.77
N ALA A 96 3.75 1.15 5.75
CA ALA A 96 4.16 1.24 4.35
C ALA A 96 4.89 2.54 4.02
N ILE A 97 4.35 3.68 4.46
CA ILE A 97 4.94 5.00 4.24
C ILE A 97 6.30 5.09 4.94
N ASN A 98 6.36 4.73 6.22
CA ASN A 98 7.59 4.77 7.01
C ASN A 98 8.66 3.89 6.37
N LYS A 99 8.31 2.67 5.95
CA LYS A 99 9.28 1.77 5.32
C LYS A 99 9.88 2.35 4.04
N LEU A 100 9.06 2.93 3.17
CA LEU A 100 9.53 3.51 1.91
C LEU A 100 10.31 4.81 2.12
N SER A 101 9.95 5.59 3.14
CA SER A 101 10.71 6.77 3.56
C SER A 101 12.07 6.38 4.15
N GLU A 102 12.14 5.37 5.01
CA GLU A 102 13.38 4.84 5.57
C GLU A 102 14.32 4.27 4.50
N MET A 103 13.75 3.66 3.45
CA MET A 103 14.53 3.20 2.29
C MET A 103 15.13 4.35 1.47
N GLY A 104 14.67 5.58 1.68
CA GLY A 104 15.04 6.78 0.93
C GLY A 104 14.35 6.91 -0.43
N VAL A 105 13.30 6.13 -0.65
CA VAL A 105 12.65 5.99 -1.96
C VAL A 105 11.35 6.80 -2.06
N GLY A 106 10.57 6.84 -0.99
CA GLY A 106 9.30 7.59 -0.92
C GLY A 106 9.39 8.80 -0.02
N ASP A 107 8.78 9.91 -0.42
CA ASP A 107 8.65 11.11 0.40
C ASP A 107 7.37 11.03 1.24
N LYS A 108 7.53 10.91 2.56
CA LYS A 108 6.41 10.78 3.50
C LYS A 108 5.47 12.00 3.55
N ASN A 109 5.88 13.15 2.99
CA ASN A 109 5.05 14.35 2.91
C ASN A 109 4.34 14.49 1.56
N ARG A 110 4.57 13.58 0.62
CA ARG A 110 3.97 13.58 -0.72
C ARG A 110 3.47 12.17 -1.05
N VAL A 111 2.40 11.77 -0.36
CA VAL A 111 1.83 10.42 -0.48
C VAL A 111 0.40 10.50 -0.99
N ALA A 112 0.08 9.67 -1.98
CA ALA A 112 -1.29 9.42 -2.42
C ALA A 112 -1.66 7.96 -2.15
N VAL A 113 -2.94 7.70 -1.88
CA VAL A 113 -3.48 6.35 -1.74
C VAL A 113 -4.68 6.12 -2.64
N GLY A 114 -4.78 4.94 -3.22
CA GLY A 114 -5.89 4.53 -4.06
C GLY A 114 -6.21 3.04 -3.98
N GLY A 115 -7.38 2.70 -4.48
CA GLY A 115 -7.85 1.33 -4.60
C GLY A 115 -9.20 1.28 -5.31
N HIS A 116 -9.58 0.11 -5.81
CA HIS A 116 -10.88 -0.11 -6.46
C HIS A 116 -11.84 -0.87 -5.54
N SER A 117 -13.15 -0.64 -5.64
CA SER A 117 -14.17 -1.35 -4.86
C SER A 117 -13.89 -1.33 -3.34
N TYR A 118 -13.56 -2.45 -2.70
CA TYR A 118 -13.21 -2.45 -1.28
C TYR A 118 -11.93 -1.64 -0.97
N GLY A 119 -11.02 -1.54 -1.95
CA GLY A 119 -9.90 -0.61 -1.91
C GLY A 119 -10.34 0.86 -1.92
N ALA A 120 -11.42 1.21 -2.64
CA ALA A 120 -11.95 2.58 -2.61
C ALA A 120 -12.60 2.91 -1.26
N PHE A 121 -13.27 1.93 -0.64
CA PHE A 121 -13.77 2.05 0.73
C PHE A 121 -12.63 2.25 1.75
N MET A 122 -11.54 1.49 1.62
CA MET A 122 -10.31 1.70 2.39
C MET A 122 -9.74 3.11 2.17
N THR A 123 -9.61 3.56 0.91
CA THR A 123 -9.12 4.90 0.59
C THR A 123 -9.95 5.96 1.27
N ALA A 124 -11.28 5.89 1.22
CA ALA A 124 -12.16 6.84 1.89
C ALA A 124 -11.93 6.87 3.42
N ASN A 125 -11.77 5.71 4.07
CA ASN A 125 -11.49 5.64 5.50
C ASN A 125 -10.11 6.22 5.85
N LEU A 126 -9.07 5.93 5.06
CA LEU A 126 -7.74 6.49 5.27
C LEU A 126 -7.74 8.02 5.16
N LEU A 127 -8.41 8.57 4.14
CA LEU A 127 -8.50 10.02 3.95
C LEU A 127 -9.37 10.71 5.02
N ALA A 128 -10.41 10.03 5.51
CA ALA A 128 -11.29 10.58 6.54
C ALA A 128 -10.70 10.53 7.96
N HIS A 129 -9.80 9.59 8.22
CA HIS A 129 -9.33 9.28 9.58
C HIS A 129 -7.82 9.47 9.79
N THR A 130 -7.09 10.00 8.81
CA THR A 130 -5.64 10.24 8.94
C THR A 130 -5.22 11.54 8.27
N ASN A 131 -4.01 12.00 8.60
CA ASN A 131 -3.29 13.07 7.91
C ASN A 131 -2.06 12.52 7.16
N LEU A 132 -2.11 11.26 6.72
CA LEU A 132 -0.98 10.59 6.06
C LEU A 132 -0.86 10.91 4.56
N PHE A 133 -1.90 11.51 3.95
CA PHE A 133 -2.06 11.69 2.51
C PHE A 133 -2.53 13.11 2.19
#